data_AF-A0A7D5NBX8-F1
#
_entry.id   AF-A0A7D5NBX8-F1
#
_cell.length_a   1.000
_cell.length_b   1.000
_cell.length_c   1.000
_cell.angle_alpha   90.00
_cell.angle_beta   90.00
_cell.angle_gamma   90.00
#
_symmetry.space_group_name_H-M   'P 1'
#
loop_
_entity.id
_entity.type
_entity.pdbx_description
1 polymer ?
#
loop_
_entity_poly.entity_id
_entity_poly.type
_entity_poly.pdbx_seq_one_letter_code
_entity_poly.pdbx_strand_id
1 'polypeptide(L)'
;MKSKSGKCSNFGNCATADARATVEVPGGRDFVCNECGKPLLLIDAGPQGGGSKTLLVLGLLLAALLVAGGAAWFLLADTAAPTPPPVMPAPETPAVIAPAPPAPAAPPPQTEAPTRPAHGHCSPADERAGLCRTTP
;
A
#
# COMPACT_ATOMS: atom_id res chain seq x y z
N MET A 1 -50.00 7.76 -21.87
CA MET A 1 -49.43 9.05 -21.43
C MET A 1 -48.26 8.76 -20.52
N LYS A 2 -47.06 9.33 -20.77
CA LYS A 2 -45.86 9.06 -19.95
C LYS A 2 -45.87 9.98 -18.74
N SER A 3 -45.82 9.45 -17.53
CA SER A 3 -45.55 10.23 -16.32
C SER A 3 -44.07 10.64 -16.28
N LYS A 4 -43.79 11.78 -15.64
CA LYS A 4 -42.44 12.30 -15.43
C LYS A 4 -42.21 12.41 -13.94
N SER A 5 -41.04 12.02 -13.47
CA SER A 5 -40.67 12.11 -12.06
C SER A 5 -39.64 13.22 -11.87
N GLY A 6 -39.79 13.99 -10.79
CA GLY A 6 -38.96 15.16 -10.52
C GLY A 6 -38.69 15.40 -9.05
N LYS A 7 -37.64 16.17 -8.75
CA LYS A 7 -37.31 16.64 -7.41
C LYS A 7 -37.42 18.15 -7.32
N CYS A 8 -37.92 18.65 -6.19
CA CYS A 8 -37.95 20.09 -5.92
C CYS A 8 -36.56 20.54 -5.42
N SER A 9 -36.08 21.67 -5.92
CA SER A 9 -34.79 22.27 -5.52
C SER A 9 -34.91 23.39 -4.48
N ASN A 10 -36.13 23.67 -4.00
CA ASN A 10 -36.40 24.76 -3.05
C ASN A 10 -36.19 24.32 -1.59
N PHE A 11 -34.96 23.89 -1.26
CA PHE A 11 -34.58 23.46 0.09
C PHE A 11 -34.70 24.61 1.11
N GLY A 12 -35.11 24.31 2.33
CA GLY A 12 -35.33 25.25 3.43
C GLY A 12 -36.67 25.99 3.39
N ASN A 13 -37.37 25.97 2.24
CA ASN A 13 -38.63 26.66 2.02
C ASN A 13 -39.72 25.75 1.44
N CYS A 14 -39.50 24.43 1.42
CA CYS A 14 -40.45 23.46 0.88
C CYS A 14 -40.21 22.08 1.49
N ALA A 15 -41.18 21.59 2.28
CA ALA A 15 -41.07 20.29 2.94
C ALA A 15 -40.80 19.13 1.96
N THR A 16 -41.34 19.18 0.73
CA THR A 16 -41.08 18.17 -0.31
C THR A 16 -39.62 18.20 -0.79
N ALA A 17 -39.05 19.39 -0.92
CA ALA A 17 -37.62 19.55 -1.26
C ALA A 17 -36.74 19.06 -0.10
N ASP A 18 -37.08 19.46 1.14
CA ASP A 18 -36.35 19.09 2.35
C ASP A 18 -36.36 17.57 2.60
N ALA A 19 -37.49 16.92 2.35
CA ALA A 19 -37.61 15.46 2.37
C ALA A 19 -36.88 14.76 1.21
N ARG A 20 -36.38 15.52 0.23
CA ARG A 20 -35.79 15.02 -1.02
C ARG A 20 -36.71 14.02 -1.74
N ALA A 21 -38.01 14.20 -1.59
CA ALA A 21 -39.02 13.31 -2.13
C ALA A 21 -39.13 13.46 -3.65
N THR A 22 -39.38 12.34 -4.34
CA THR A 22 -39.63 12.32 -5.77
C THR A 22 -41.13 12.53 -6.02
N VAL A 23 -41.46 13.52 -6.84
CA VAL A 23 -42.84 13.83 -7.24
C VAL A 23 -43.07 13.28 -8.64
N GLU A 24 -44.05 12.41 -8.79
CA GLU A 24 -44.48 11.91 -10.09
C GLU A 24 -45.64 12.76 -10.63
N VAL A 25 -45.45 13.32 -11.82
CA VAL A 25 -46.40 14.19 -12.50
C VAL A 25 -46.92 13.47 -13.76
N PRO A 26 -48.24 13.28 -13.90
CA PRO A 26 -48.83 12.74 -15.12
C PRO A 26 -48.48 13.60 -16.35
N GLY A 27 -48.19 12.94 -17.47
CA GLY A 27 -47.88 13.65 -18.71
C GLY A 27 -49.02 14.57 -19.15
N GLY A 28 -48.69 15.82 -19.51
CA GLY A 28 -49.66 16.84 -19.90
C GLY A 28 -50.09 17.78 -18.76
N ARG A 29 -49.49 17.65 -17.56
CA ARG A 29 -49.61 18.60 -16.46
C ARG A 29 -48.33 19.41 -16.29
N ASP A 30 -48.45 20.57 -15.66
CA ASP A 30 -47.30 21.43 -15.36
C ASP A 30 -46.33 20.72 -14.42
N PHE A 31 -45.05 20.73 -14.77
CA PHE A 31 -43.99 20.06 -14.01
C PHE A 31 -43.47 20.94 -12.87
N VAL A 32 -44.39 21.31 -11.97
CA VAL A 32 -44.14 22.20 -10.84
C VAL A 32 -44.44 21.50 -9.52
N CYS A 33 -43.72 21.90 -8.48
CA CYS A 33 -43.96 21.42 -7.12
C CYS A 33 -45.26 22.04 -6.59
N ASN A 34 -46.22 21.21 -6.16
CA ASN A 34 -47.51 21.68 -5.65
C ASN A 34 -47.40 22.46 -4.32
N GLU A 35 -46.29 22.29 -3.58
CA GLU A 35 -46.09 22.98 -2.30
C GLU A 35 -45.57 24.41 -2.48
N CYS A 36 -44.54 24.60 -3.31
CA CYS A 36 -43.85 25.89 -3.43
C CYS A 36 -43.92 26.52 -4.82
N GLY A 37 -44.58 25.89 -5.79
CA GLY A 37 -44.77 26.39 -7.15
C GLY A 37 -43.51 26.42 -8.02
N LYS A 38 -42.33 26.05 -7.50
CA LYS A 38 -41.09 25.98 -8.29
C LYS A 38 -41.12 24.81 -9.28
N PRO A 39 -40.46 24.93 -10.46
CA PRO A 39 -40.32 23.82 -11.40
C PRO A 39 -39.56 22.67 -10.75
N LEU A 40 -40.03 21.45 -11.00
CA LEU A 40 -39.34 20.23 -10.58
C LEU A 40 -38.16 19.99 -11.52
N LEU A 41 -37.05 19.50 -10.97
CA LEU A 41 -35.92 19.00 -11.76
C LEU A 41 -36.25 17.59 -12.21
N LEU A 42 -36.26 17.35 -13.52
CA LEU A 42 -36.49 16.01 -14.06
C LEU A 42 -35.40 15.08 -13.53
N ILE A 43 -35.82 14.02 -12.88
CA ILE A 43 -34.97 12.86 -12.64
C ILE A 43 -35.39 11.91 -13.74
N ASP A 44 -34.51 11.70 -14.72
CA ASP A 44 -34.67 10.58 -15.62
C ASP A 44 -34.86 9.35 -14.74
N ALA A 45 -36.08 8.81 -14.74
CA ALA A 45 -36.30 7.47 -14.27
C ALA A 45 -35.55 6.58 -15.26
N GLY A 46 -34.24 6.44 -15.06
CA GLY A 46 -33.43 5.44 -15.72
C GLY A 46 -34.20 4.12 -15.64
N PRO A 47 -34.21 3.32 -16.71
CA PRO A 47 -35.23 2.30 -16.97
C PRO A 47 -35.59 1.53 -15.71
N GLN A 48 -36.69 1.95 -15.08
CA GLN A 48 -37.20 1.37 -13.84
C GLN A 48 -38.01 0.15 -14.24
N GLY A 49 -37.30 -0.88 -14.69
CA GLY A 49 -37.90 -2.01 -15.39
C GLY A 49 -36.86 -3.07 -15.72
N GLY A 50 -36.11 -3.55 -14.72
CA GLY A 50 -35.12 -4.58 -14.96
C GLY A 50 -34.59 -5.31 -13.73
N GLY A 51 -35.08 -5.01 -12.52
CA GLY A 51 -34.48 -5.49 -11.26
C GLY A 51 -34.21 -6.99 -11.23
N SER A 52 -35.15 -7.83 -11.66
CA SER A 52 -34.97 -9.28 -11.62
C SER A 52 -34.00 -9.81 -12.68
N LYS A 53 -34.07 -9.32 -13.93
CA LYS A 53 -33.22 -9.80 -15.04
C LYS A 53 -31.79 -9.29 -14.92
N THR A 54 -31.60 -8.03 -14.54
CA THR A 54 -30.27 -7.45 -14.33
C THR A 54 -29.58 -8.07 -13.13
N LEU A 55 -30.29 -8.34 -12.03
CA LEU A 55 -29.73 -9.07 -10.88
C LEU A 55 -29.41 -10.53 -11.23
N LEU A 56 -30.24 -11.20 -12.05
CA LEU A 56 -29.93 -12.55 -12.55
C LEU A 56 -28.67 -12.56 -13.40
N VAL A 57 -28.56 -11.65 -14.37
CA VAL A 57 -27.39 -11.56 -15.25
C VAL A 57 -26.13 -11.21 -14.45
N LEU A 58 -26.22 -10.26 -13.52
CA LEU A 58 -25.10 -9.89 -12.64
C LEU A 58 -24.69 -11.05 -11.72
N GLY A 59 -25.66 -11.75 -11.14
CA GLY A 59 -25.41 -12.93 -10.31
C GLY A 59 -24.75 -14.07 -11.09
N LEU A 60 -25.19 -14.30 -12.33
CA LEU A 60 -24.63 -15.35 -13.19
C LEU A 60 -23.20 -15.00 -13.65
N LEU A 61 -22.93 -13.71 -13.93
CA LEU A 61 -21.58 -13.21 -14.21
C LEU A 61 -20.63 -13.38 -13.00
N LEU A 62 -21.08 -13.02 -11.80
CA LEU A 62 -20.32 -13.22 -10.56
C LEU A 62 -20.03 -14.69 -10.30
N ALA A 63 -21.02 -15.57 -10.45
CA ALA A 63 -20.84 -17.01 -10.29
C ALA A 63 -19.84 -17.57 -11.30
N ALA A 64 -19.92 -17.15 -12.58
CA ALA A 64 -18.97 -17.57 -13.61
C ALA A 64 -17.53 -17.13 -13.30
N LEU A 65 -17.34 -15.90 -12.80
CA LEU A 65 -16.02 -15.40 -12.38
C LEU A 65 -15.45 -16.18 -11.18
N LEU A 66 -16.27 -16.54 -10.20
CA LEU A 66 -15.84 -17.33 -9.04
C LEU A 66 -15.48 -18.76 -9.43
N VAL A 67 -16.24 -19.40 -10.32
CA VAL A 67 -15.93 -20.75 -10.81
C VAL A 67 -14.66 -20.75 -11.67
N ALA A 68 -14.54 -19.81 -12.61
CA ALA A 68 -13.37 -19.71 -13.48
C ALA A 68 -12.10 -19.31 -12.70
N GLY A 69 -12.20 -18.30 -11.83
CA GLY A 69 -11.08 -17.83 -11.01
C GLY A 69 -10.68 -18.84 -9.93
N GLY A 70 -11.66 -19.48 -9.27
CA GLY A 70 -11.42 -20.50 -8.27
C GLY A 70 -10.78 -21.77 -8.85
N ALA A 71 -11.25 -22.23 -10.01
CA ALA A 71 -10.65 -23.38 -10.70
C ALA A 71 -9.21 -23.09 -11.16
N ALA A 72 -8.95 -21.90 -11.69
CA ALA A 72 -7.59 -21.50 -12.06
C ALA A 72 -6.66 -21.45 -10.84
N TRP A 73 -7.12 -20.89 -9.72
CA TRP A 73 -6.31 -20.81 -8.50
C TRP A 73 -5.98 -22.20 -7.93
N PHE A 74 -6.96 -23.11 -7.91
CA PHE A 74 -6.74 -24.48 -7.45
C PHE A 74 -5.72 -25.23 -8.31
N LEU A 75 -5.78 -25.10 -9.63
CA LEU A 75 -4.83 -25.75 -10.54
C LEU A 75 -3.41 -25.17 -10.47
N LEU A 76 -3.25 -23.88 -10.11
CA LEU A 76 -1.93 -23.27 -9.95
C LEU A 76 -1.31 -23.55 -8.58
N ALA A 77 -2.11 -23.80 -7.54
CA ALA A 77 -1.63 -23.97 -6.17
C ALA A 77 -0.77 -25.22 -5.95
N ASP A 78 -0.94 -26.27 -6.75
CA ASP A 78 -0.16 -27.52 -6.65
C ASP A 78 1.27 -27.44 -7.22
N THR A 79 1.66 -26.33 -7.86
CA THR A 79 2.98 -26.22 -8.52
C THR A 79 4.09 -25.61 -7.67
N ALA A 80 3.79 -25.17 -6.45
CA ALA A 80 4.81 -24.68 -5.52
C ALA A 80 5.52 -25.86 -4.82
N ALA A 81 6.45 -26.50 -5.52
CA ALA A 81 7.38 -27.42 -4.88
C ALA A 81 8.20 -26.67 -3.81
N PRO A 82 8.35 -27.21 -2.59
CA PRO A 82 9.17 -26.58 -1.57
C PRO A 82 10.63 -26.57 -2.04
N THR A 83 11.18 -25.37 -2.20
CA THR A 83 12.59 -25.17 -2.52
C THR A 83 13.44 -25.84 -1.43
N PRO A 84 14.36 -26.77 -1.78
CA PRO A 84 15.25 -27.34 -0.78
C PRO A 84 16.07 -26.21 -0.14
N PRO A 85 16.31 -26.26 1.18
CA PRO A 85 17.10 -25.24 1.85
C PRO A 85 18.49 -25.15 1.20
N PRO A 86 19.07 -23.94 1.11
CA PRO A 86 20.39 -23.76 0.53
C PRO A 86 21.40 -24.61 1.29
N VAL A 87 22.10 -25.49 0.57
CA VAL A 87 23.21 -26.26 1.13
C VAL A 87 24.34 -25.28 1.39
N MET A 88 24.56 -24.92 2.65
CA MET A 88 25.73 -24.16 3.04
C MET A 88 26.98 -25.01 2.83
N PRO A 89 28.06 -24.47 2.23
CA PRO A 89 29.33 -25.19 2.17
C PRO A 89 29.82 -25.47 3.58
N ALA A 90 30.26 -26.71 3.81
CA ALA A 90 30.87 -27.13 5.06
C ALA A 90 32.11 -26.25 5.34
N PRO A 91 32.39 -25.90 6.61
CA PRO A 91 33.59 -25.13 6.96
C PRO A 91 34.82 -25.90 6.48
N GLU A 92 35.63 -25.27 5.64
CA GLU A 92 36.92 -25.80 5.25
C GLU A 92 37.81 -25.81 6.50
N THR A 93 38.12 -27.00 7.01
CA THR A 93 39.12 -27.16 8.07
C THR A 93 40.43 -26.55 7.58
N PRO A 94 41.03 -25.58 8.30
CA PRO A 94 42.30 -25.01 7.89
C PRO A 94 43.34 -26.12 7.79
N ALA A 95 44.00 -26.21 6.63
CA ALA A 95 45.13 -27.09 6.44
C ALA A 95 46.17 -26.81 7.53
N VAL A 96 46.52 -27.82 8.31
CA VAL A 96 47.62 -27.76 9.27
C VAL A 96 48.90 -27.51 8.48
N ILE A 97 49.40 -26.29 8.55
CA ILE A 97 50.72 -25.94 8.02
C ILE A 97 51.74 -26.67 8.91
N ALA A 98 52.48 -27.61 8.32
CA ALA A 98 53.60 -28.25 8.98
C ALA A 98 54.63 -27.18 9.43
N PRO A 99 55.27 -27.33 10.59
CA PRO A 99 56.19 -26.32 11.10
C PRO A 99 57.40 -26.18 10.19
N ALA A 100 57.69 -24.95 9.76
CA ALA A 100 58.90 -24.59 9.06
C ALA A 100 60.14 -24.83 9.96
N PRO A 101 61.31 -25.21 9.38
CA PRO A 101 62.56 -25.36 10.13
C PRO A 101 62.96 -24.03 10.81
N PRO A 102 63.67 -24.07 11.95
CA PRO A 102 63.97 -22.87 12.72
C PRO A 102 64.92 -21.95 11.96
N ALA A 103 64.47 -20.72 11.71
CA ALA A 103 65.31 -19.64 11.23
C ALA A 103 66.27 -19.15 12.34
N PRO A 104 67.48 -18.66 12.00
CA PRO A 104 68.45 -18.15 12.96
C PRO A 104 67.91 -16.97 13.77
N ALA A 105 68.32 -16.91 15.04
CA ALA A 105 67.90 -15.94 16.03
C ALA A 105 67.96 -14.49 15.53
N ALA A 106 66.82 -13.80 15.61
CA ALA A 106 66.72 -12.35 15.43
C ALA A 106 67.09 -11.61 16.74
N PRO A 107 67.62 -10.37 16.66
CA PRO A 107 68.03 -9.56 17.81
C PRO A 107 66.82 -9.11 18.70
N PRO A 108 67.08 -8.65 19.94
CA PRO A 108 66.04 -8.40 20.95
C PRO A 108 65.04 -7.29 20.56
N PRO A 109 63.84 -7.31 21.18
CA PRO A 109 62.68 -6.51 20.77
C PRO A 109 62.89 -5.02 21.02
N GLN A 110 62.66 -4.20 20.00
CA GLN A 110 62.46 -2.77 20.19
C GLN A 110 61.01 -2.53 20.59
N THR A 111 60.84 -2.15 21.85
CA THR A 111 59.64 -1.51 22.37
C THR A 111 59.61 -0.10 21.80
N GLU A 112 58.70 0.18 20.86
CA GLU A 112 58.37 1.57 20.51
C GLU A 112 56.88 1.83 20.75
N ALA A 113 56.68 2.84 21.59
CA ALA A 113 55.42 3.36 22.09
C ALA A 113 54.55 3.96 20.97
N PRO A 114 53.22 4.12 21.19
CA PRO A 114 52.33 4.75 20.22
C PRO A 114 52.83 6.16 19.87
N THR A 115 53.08 6.38 18.57
CA THR A 115 53.54 7.66 18.03
C THR A 115 52.44 8.70 18.21
N ARG A 116 52.72 9.72 19.04
CA ARG A 116 51.91 10.93 19.18
C ARG A 116 52.01 11.74 17.88
N PRO A 117 50.92 12.04 17.16
CA PRO A 117 50.99 12.98 16.05
C PRO A 117 51.28 14.39 16.61
N ALA A 118 52.46 14.89 16.27
CA ALA A 118 52.87 16.25 16.54
C ALA A 118 52.29 17.18 15.45
N HIS A 119 51.36 18.03 15.88
CA HIS A 119 50.85 19.21 15.17
C HIS A 119 49.89 18.99 13.98
N GLY A 120 48.69 19.57 14.10
CA GLY A 120 47.72 19.76 13.02
C GLY A 120 46.35 19.16 13.31
N HIS A 121 45.41 20.01 13.77
CA HIS A 121 43.99 19.73 14.04
C HIS A 121 43.68 18.61 15.05
N CYS A 122 43.68 18.96 16.34
CA CYS A 122 43.11 18.10 17.38
C CYS A 122 41.58 18.04 17.22
N SER A 123 41.01 16.83 17.16
CA SER A 123 39.57 16.63 17.21
C SER A 123 39.07 16.70 18.66
N PRO A 124 37.84 17.17 18.96
CA PRO A 124 37.31 17.27 20.32
C PRO A 124 37.24 15.92 21.07
N ALA A 125 37.25 14.80 20.34
CA ALA A 125 37.34 13.47 20.92
C ALA A 125 38.72 13.21 21.56
N ASP A 126 39.80 13.66 20.93
CA ASP A 126 41.17 13.43 21.39
C ASP A 126 41.54 14.31 22.61
N GLU A 127 40.90 15.47 22.75
CA GLU A 127 41.05 16.34 23.93
C GLU A 127 40.39 15.72 25.17
N ARG A 128 39.18 15.14 25.00
CA ARG A 128 38.51 14.40 26.09
C ARG A 128 39.29 13.17 26.54
N ALA A 129 40.03 12.54 25.63
CA ALA A 129 40.88 11.39 25.92
C ALA A 129 42.26 11.78 26.50
N GLY A 130 42.60 13.07 26.54
CA GLY A 130 43.88 13.56 27.06
C GLY A 130 45.10 13.27 26.16
N LEU A 131 44.85 12.84 24.91
CA LEU A 131 45.88 12.43 23.96
C LEU A 131 46.60 13.65 23.34
N CYS A 132 45.91 14.79 23.28
CA CYS A 132 46.43 16.06 22.81
C CYS A 132 45.98 17.24 23.70
N ARG A 133 46.75 18.34 23.67
CA ARG A 133 46.37 19.63 24.27
C ARG A 133 46.55 20.74 23.25
N THR A 134 45.52 21.54 23.08
CA THR A 134 45.61 22.85 22.41
C THR A 134 46.31 23.81 23.39
N THR A 135 47.53 24.23 23.09
CA THR A 135 48.14 25.37 23.80
C THR A 135 47.33 26.63 23.47
N PRO A 136 47.11 27.55 24.43
CA PRO A 136 46.29 28.75 24.24
C PRO A 136 46.87 29.70 23.20
#